data_AF-A0AAU4F7T2-F1
#
_entry.id   AF-A0AAU4F7T2-F1
#
_cell.length_a   1.000
_cell.length_b   1.000
_cell.length_c   1.000
_cell.angle_alpha   90.00
_cell.angle_beta   90.00
_cell.angle_gamma   90.00
#
_symmetry.space_group_name_H-M   'P 1'
#
loop_
_entity.id
_entity.type
_entity.pdbx_description
1 polymer ?
#
loop_
_entity_poly.entity_id
_entity_poly.type
_entity_poly.pdbx_seq_one_letter_code
_entity_poly.pdbx_strand_id
1 'polypeptide(L)'
;MTLLVVLTVLDIVLLIAGLACYLFWVGSLLARIATNLEECAETVRTINGHAALIVPGVTHINRTGAVVAGALPLLYGMAEDIVRAAPAPAATVARPASGTRRSRLHDAVGFAPR
;
A
#
# COMPACT_ATOMS: atom_id res chain seq x y z
N MET A 1 17.56 36.81 67.08
CA MET A 1 16.45 35.83 67.13
C MET A 1 15.43 36.07 66.03
N THR A 2 14.97 37.30 65.80
CA THR A 2 14.01 37.66 64.74
C THR A 2 14.49 37.36 63.31
N LEU A 3 15.75 37.61 62.98
CA LEU A 3 16.28 37.35 61.63
C LEU A 3 16.18 35.87 61.22
N LEU A 4 16.62 34.95 62.08
CA LEU A 4 16.56 33.51 61.81
C LEU A 4 15.11 33.04 61.61
N VAL A 5 14.18 33.54 62.44
CA VAL A 5 12.75 33.23 62.28
C VAL A 5 12.23 33.70 60.93
N VAL A 6 12.55 34.94 60.52
CA VAL A 6 12.13 35.48 59.22
C VAL A 6 12.69 34.65 58.06
N LEU A 7 13.98 34.29 58.10
CA LEU A 7 14.60 33.44 57.08
C LEU A 7 13.96 32.06 56.99
N THR A 8 13.71 31.41 58.14
CA THR A 8 13.05 30.09 58.15
C THR A 8 11.62 30.13 57.59
N VAL A 9 10.85 31.18 57.89
CA VAL A 9 9.52 31.35 57.31
C VAL A 9 9.62 31.55 55.80
N LEU A 10 10.58 32.34 55.34
CA LEU A 10 10.80 32.58 53.92
C LEU A 10 11.17 31.29 53.17
N ASP A 11 12.07 30.48 53.75
CA ASP A 11 12.46 29.18 53.20
C ASP A 11 11.27 28.21 53.09
N ILE A 12 10.42 28.14 54.13
CA ILE A 12 9.22 27.31 54.11
C ILE A 12 8.27 27.76 52.99
N VAL A 13 8.03 29.07 52.87
CA VAL A 13 7.17 29.62 51.82
C VAL A 13 7.74 29.32 50.44
N LEU A 14 9.06 29.47 50.26
CA LEU A 14 9.74 29.18 49.00
C LEU A 14 9.63 27.69 48.63
N LEU A 15 9.78 26.80 49.61
CA LEU A 15 9.65 25.35 49.43
C LEU A 15 8.23 24.99 49.01
N ILE A 16 7.21 25.53 49.69
CA ILE A 16 5.80 25.30 49.34
C ILE A 16 5.51 25.83 47.93
N ALA A 17 5.98 27.03 47.60
CA ALA A 17 5.78 27.62 46.27
C ALA A 17 6.44 26.78 45.17
N GLY A 18 7.66 26.30 45.40
CA GLY A 18 8.38 25.40 44.49
C GLY A 18 7.63 24.08 44.28
N LEU A 19 7.16 23.47 45.36
CA LEU A 19 6.39 22.22 45.29
C LEU A 19 5.06 22.41 44.56
N ALA A 20 4.35 23.50 44.82
CA ALA A 20 3.10 23.81 44.14
C ALA A 20 3.31 24.00 42.63
N CYS A 21 4.35 24.73 42.23
CA CYS A 21 4.71 24.92 40.82
C CYS A 21 5.07 23.60 40.14
N TYR A 22 5.87 22.76 40.81
CA TYR A 22 6.24 21.44 40.32
C TYR A 22 5.02 20.53 40.10
N LEU A 23 4.13 20.44 41.09
CA LEU A 23 2.92 19.61 40.99
C LEU A 23 1.97 20.12 39.91
N PHE A 24 1.84 21.44 39.77
CA PHE A 24 1.05 22.04 38.68
C PHE A 24 1.64 21.65 37.31
N TRP A 25 2.95 21.74 37.15
CA TRP A 25 3.63 21.34 35.92
C TRP A 25 3.42 19.86 35.61
N VAL A 26 3.70 18.97 36.57
CA VAL A 26 3.53 17.52 36.39
C VAL A 26 2.07 17.15 36.11
N GLY A 27 1.13 17.79 36.81
CA GLY A 27 -0.30 17.62 36.55
C GLY A 27 -0.69 18.00 35.12
N SER A 28 -0.16 19.12 34.61
CA SER A 28 -0.41 19.54 33.22
C SER A 28 0.17 18.56 32.20
N LEU A 29 1.34 17.98 32.48
CA LEU A 29 1.95 16.95 31.62
C LEU A 29 1.12 15.67 31.61
N LEU A 30 0.71 15.20 32.79
CA LEU A 30 -0.12 13.99 32.93
C LEU A 30 -1.47 14.17 32.23
N ALA A 31 -2.10 15.35 32.36
CA ALA A 31 -3.33 15.65 31.64
C ALA A 31 -3.17 15.56 30.12
N ARG A 32 -2.08 16.14 29.57
CA ARG A 32 -1.80 16.05 28.14
C ARG A 32 -1.54 14.61 27.68
N ILE A 33 -0.82 13.82 28.47
CA ILE A 33 -0.57 12.41 28.16
C ILE A 33 -1.89 11.62 28.19
N ALA A 34 -2.72 11.84 29.21
CA ALA A 34 -4.02 11.18 29.32
C ALA A 34 -4.90 11.45 28.11
N THR A 35 -4.99 12.71 27.65
CA THR A 35 -5.75 13.06 26.43
C THR A 35 -5.22 12.33 25.20
N ASN A 36 -3.91 12.32 24.97
CA ASN A 36 -3.33 11.59 23.84
C ASN A 36 -3.60 10.07 23.91
N LEU A 37 -3.54 9.49 25.10
CA LEU A 37 -3.82 8.05 25.30
C LEU A 37 -5.29 7.72 25.04
N GLU A 38 -6.20 8.60 25.45
CA GLU A 38 -7.62 8.47 25.18
C GLU A 38 -7.93 8.52 23.69
N GLU A 39 -7.37 9.51 22.97
CA GLU A 39 -7.50 9.61 21.50
C GLU A 39 -6.92 8.39 20.79
N CYS A 40 -5.76 7.90 21.24
CA CYS A 40 -5.13 6.70 20.70
C CYS A 40 -6.01 5.46 20.92
N ALA A 41 -6.56 5.30 22.12
CA ALA A 41 -7.44 4.18 22.44
C ALA A 41 -8.70 4.17 21.57
N GLU A 42 -9.31 5.34 21.33
CA GLU A 42 -10.49 5.45 20.47
C GLU A 42 -10.16 5.18 19.00
N THR A 43 -8.99 5.65 18.54
CA THR A 43 -8.49 5.36 17.19
C THR A 43 -8.28 3.86 16.99
N VAL A 44 -7.62 3.19 17.94
CA VAL A 44 -7.39 1.73 17.88
C VAL A 44 -8.71 0.97 17.90
N ARG A 45 -9.68 1.39 18.73
CA ARG A 45 -11.01 0.80 18.80
C ARG A 45 -11.73 0.90 17.45
N THR A 46 -11.66 2.07 16.80
CA THR A 46 -12.24 2.32 15.48
C THR A 46 -11.59 1.45 14.41
N ILE A 47 -10.25 1.40 14.38
CA ILE A 47 -9.49 0.54 13.44
C ILE A 47 -9.90 -0.92 13.62
N ASN A 48 -10.00 -1.40 14.85
CA ASN A 48 -10.42 -2.78 15.12
C ASN A 48 -11.85 -3.04 14.65
N GLY A 49 -12.76 -2.06 14.81
CA GLY A 49 -14.11 -2.11 14.26
C GLY A 49 -14.13 -2.25 12.74
N HIS A 50 -13.33 -1.45 12.04
CA HIS A 50 -13.18 -1.56 10.58
C HIS A 50 -12.56 -2.91 10.17
N ALA A 51 -11.51 -3.34 10.86
CA ALA A 51 -10.84 -4.61 10.59
C ALA A 51 -11.81 -5.79 10.76
N ALA A 52 -12.66 -5.78 11.79
CA ALA A 52 -13.65 -6.82 12.02
C ALA A 52 -14.64 -6.97 10.85
N LEU A 53 -14.99 -5.87 10.16
CA LEU A 53 -15.83 -5.88 8.97
C LEU A 53 -15.07 -6.33 7.71
N ILE A 54 -13.78 -6.00 7.60
CA ILE A 54 -12.94 -6.30 6.42
C ILE A 54 -12.47 -7.76 6.40
N VAL A 55 -12.08 -8.32 7.55
CA VAL A 55 -11.48 -9.66 7.67
C VAL A 55 -12.30 -10.77 6.99
N PRO A 56 -13.64 -10.85 7.15
CA PRO A 56 -14.44 -11.86 6.46
C PRO A 56 -14.38 -11.73 4.93
N GLY A 57 -14.40 -10.50 4.41
CA GLY A 57 -14.29 -10.21 2.98
C GLY A 57 -12.95 -10.65 2.41
N VAL A 58 -11.85 -10.29 3.07
CA VAL A 58 -10.49 -10.70 2.65
C VAL A 58 -10.34 -12.23 2.74
N THR A 59 -10.91 -12.87 3.76
CA THR A 59 -10.90 -14.33 3.89
C THR A 59 -11.63 -15.00 2.72
N HIS A 60 -12.79 -14.46 2.33
CA HIS A 60 -13.54 -14.97 1.19
C HIS A 60 -12.79 -14.77 -0.14
N ILE A 61 -12.24 -13.57 -0.36
CA ILE A 61 -11.43 -13.26 -1.55
C ILE A 61 -10.23 -14.18 -1.62
N ASN A 62 -9.52 -14.40 -0.52
CA ASN A 62 -8.35 -15.26 -0.50
C ASN A 62 -8.71 -16.73 -0.78
N ARG A 63 -9.85 -17.21 -0.26
CA ARG A 63 -10.36 -18.55 -0.57
C ARG A 63 -10.66 -18.70 -2.06
N THR A 64 -11.40 -17.77 -2.65
CA THR A 64 -11.73 -17.80 -4.08
C THR A 64 -10.49 -17.62 -4.95
N GLY A 65 -9.61 -16.69 -4.58
CA GLY A 65 -8.33 -16.46 -5.24
C GLY A 65 -7.42 -17.69 -5.22
N ALA A 66 -7.38 -18.43 -4.12
CA ALA A 66 -6.65 -19.69 -4.03
C ALA A 66 -7.20 -20.75 -5.00
N VAL A 67 -8.52 -20.83 -5.17
CA VAL A 67 -9.15 -21.72 -6.16
C VAL A 67 -8.77 -21.29 -7.58
N VAL A 68 -8.86 -19.99 -7.89
CA VAL A 68 -8.46 -19.46 -9.21
C VAL A 68 -6.98 -19.72 -9.48
N ALA A 69 -6.11 -19.44 -8.51
CA ALA A 69 -4.68 -19.69 -8.61
C ALA A 69 -4.34 -21.17 -8.82
N GLY A 70 -5.09 -22.09 -8.21
CA GLY A 70 -4.96 -23.53 -8.43
C GLY A 70 -5.42 -23.98 -9.83
N ALA A 71 -6.38 -23.28 -10.44
CA ALA A 71 -6.86 -23.58 -11.79
C ALA A 71 -5.97 -23.00 -12.90
N LEU A 72 -5.27 -21.88 -12.64
CA LEU A 72 -4.44 -21.20 -13.64
C LEU A 72 -3.39 -22.09 -14.33
N PRO A 73 -2.64 -22.96 -13.63
CA PRO A 73 -1.70 -23.88 -14.28
C PRO A 73 -2.36 -24.83 -15.29
N LEU A 74 -3.58 -25.29 -15.02
CA LEU A 74 -4.32 -26.16 -15.93
C LEU A 74 -4.76 -25.40 -17.18
N LEU A 75 -5.24 -24.16 -17.01
CA LEU A 75 -5.60 -23.29 -18.13
C LEU A 75 -4.38 -22.92 -18.98
N TYR A 76 -3.25 -22.65 -18.33
CA TYR A 76 -2.00 -22.35 -19.03
C TYR A 76 -1.44 -23.57 -19.77
N GLY A 77 -1.39 -24.74 -19.13
CA GLY A 77 -0.93 -25.97 -19.75
C GLY A 77 -1.80 -26.37 -20.94
N MET A 78 -3.13 -26.29 -20.79
CA MET A 78 -4.06 -26.53 -21.90
C MET A 78 -3.87 -25.53 -23.04
N ALA A 79 -3.67 -24.24 -22.73
CA ALA A 79 -3.39 -23.23 -23.74
C ALA A 79 -2.06 -23.51 -24.48
N GLU A 80 -1.03 -23.93 -23.76
CA GLU A 80 0.26 -24.29 -24.35
C GLU A 80 0.14 -25.54 -25.25
N ASP A 81 -0.61 -26.55 -24.82
CA ASP A 81 -0.87 -27.75 -25.62
C ASP A 81 -1.66 -27.44 -26.89
N ILE A 82 -2.67 -26.56 -26.82
CA ILE A 82 -3.41 -26.09 -28.00
C ILE A 82 -2.48 -25.35 -28.96
N VAL A 83 -1.63 -24.44 -28.46
CA VAL A 83 -0.67 -23.70 -29.29
C VAL A 83 0.34 -24.64 -29.93
N ARG A 84 0.80 -25.67 -29.21
CA ARG A 84 1.73 -26.68 -29.71
C ARG A 84 1.10 -27.59 -30.77
N ALA A 85 -0.17 -27.95 -30.60
CA ALA A 85 -0.93 -28.77 -31.55
C ALA A 85 -1.45 -27.99 -32.76
N ALA A 86 -1.58 -26.66 -32.64
CA ALA A 86 -1.99 -25.82 -33.73
C ALA A 86 -0.93 -25.83 -34.84
N PRO A 87 -1.30 -26.16 -36.10
CA PRO A 87 -0.38 -26.02 -37.21
C PRO A 87 0.02 -24.55 -37.31
N ALA A 88 1.32 -24.29 -37.49
CA ALA A 88 1.80 -22.93 -37.74
C ALA A 88 0.98 -22.34 -38.89
N PRO A 89 0.41 -21.13 -38.74
CA PRO A 89 -0.35 -20.52 -39.82
C PRO A 89 0.57 -20.47 -41.04
N ALA A 90 0.08 -20.99 -42.17
CA ALA A 90 0.81 -20.89 -43.41
C ALA A 90 1.15 -19.41 -43.60
N ALA A 91 2.44 -19.09 -43.72
CA ALA A 91 2.88 -17.74 -44.03
C ALA A 91 2.43 -17.43 -45.46
N THR A 92 1.15 -17.08 -45.62
CA THR A 92 0.66 -16.52 -46.87
C THR A 92 1.25 -15.13 -46.94
N VAL A 93 2.30 -14.97 -47.75
CA VAL A 93 2.77 -13.65 -48.16
C VAL A 93 1.54 -12.85 -48.55
N ALA A 94 1.32 -11.71 -47.89
CA ALA A 94 0.19 -10.84 -48.17
C ALA A 94 0.22 -10.47 -49.66
N ARG A 95 -0.59 -11.20 -50.45
CA ARG A 95 -0.64 -11.05 -51.89
C ARG A 95 -1.64 -9.91 -52.12
N PRO A 96 -1.23 -8.80 -52.75
CA PRO A 96 -2.20 -7.76 -53.12
C PRO A 96 -3.27 -8.39 -54.01
N ALA A 97 -4.48 -7.81 -54.03
CA ALA A 97 -5.59 -8.30 -54.86
C ALA A 97 -5.22 -8.43 -56.35
N SER A 98 -4.16 -7.76 -56.80
CA SER A 98 -3.56 -7.86 -58.14
C SER A 98 -2.73 -9.14 -58.38
N GLY A 99 -2.64 -10.08 -57.43
CA GLY A 99 -1.93 -11.37 -57.56
C GLY A 99 -0.39 -11.27 -57.56
N THR A 100 0.18 -10.16 -58.01
CA THR A 100 1.64 -9.91 -57.99
C THR A 100 1.88 -8.54 -57.38
N ARG A 101 2.81 -8.46 -56.41
CA ARG A 101 3.27 -7.17 -55.88
C ARG A 101 4.08 -6.49 -56.97
N ARG A 102 3.48 -5.51 -57.67
CA ARG A 102 4.20 -4.59 -58.55
C ARG A 102 5.15 -3.75 -57.68
N SER A 103 6.35 -4.27 -57.47
CA SER A 103 7.41 -3.57 -56.76
C SER A 103 8.03 -2.55 -57.71
N ARG A 104 7.83 -1.26 -57.45
CA ARG A 104 8.53 -0.17 -58.16
C ARG A 104 10.00 -0.05 -57.76
N LEU A 105 10.51 -0.92 -56.87
CA LEU A 105 11.93 -0.93 -56.49
C LEU A 105 12.84 -1.15 -57.71
N HIS A 106 12.37 -1.84 -58.74
CA HIS A 106 13.13 -2.05 -59.98
C HIS A 106 13.01 -0.89 -60.99
N ASP A 107 11.95 -0.08 -60.89
CA ASP A 107 11.72 1.06 -61.80
C ASP A 107 12.76 2.17 -61.56
N ALA A 108 13.24 2.32 -60.32
CA ALA A 108 14.28 3.30 -59.98
C ALA A 108 15.70 2.87 -60.41
N VAL A 109 15.94 1.57 -60.62
CA VAL A 109 17.27 1.00 -60.93
C VAL A 109 17.39 0.50 -62.38
N GLY A 110 16.39 0.74 -63.23
CA GLY A 110 16.43 0.38 -64.65
C GLY A 110 16.51 -1.13 -64.93
N PHE A 111 16.12 -1.98 -63.98
CA PHE A 111 16.20 -3.43 -64.12
C PHE A 111 14.96 -3.97 -64.83
N ALA A 112 15.14 -4.55 -66.02
CA ALA A 112 14.10 -5.28 -66.75
C ALA A 112 14.30 -6.80 -66.58
N PRO A 113 13.41 -7.52 -65.87
CA PRO A 113 13.49 -8.98 -65.81
C PRO A 113 13.14 -9.58 -67.18
N ARG A 114 13.99 -10.50 -67.66
CA ARG A 114 13.73 -11.36 -68.83
C ARG A 114 12.94 -12.60 -68.41
#